data_AF-S4NP24-F1
#
_entry.id   AF-S4NP24-F1
#
_cell.length_a   1.000
_cell.length_b   1.000
_cell.length_c   1.000
_cell.angle_alpha   90.00
_cell.angle_beta   90.00
_cell.angle_gamma   90.00
#
_symmetry.space_group_name_H-M   'P 1'
#
loop_
_entity.id
_entity.type
_entity.pdbx_description
1 polymer ?
#
loop_
_entity_poly.entity_id
_entity_poly.type
_entity_poly.pdbx_seq_one_letter_code
_entity_poly.pdbx_strand_id
1 'polypeptide(L)'
;MSTTMTIEQTTVQASTLSKSREANWPAVLFFIHIHLLSVYGIWLLFFEAKLLTVLFLVFLTSIATLGVTIGSHRLWAHQTYKASTALRIALMLFQTLAGHGSIYDWVQNHRFHHAYFKTDTDPYDIRKGFLYAHFTTRLQKLSEYQESLKSSIDMTDIEKD
;
A
#
# COMPACT_ATOMS: atom_id res chain seq x y z
N MET A 1 5.63 40.43 -16.98
CA MET A 1 6.54 40.00 -15.89
C MET A 1 5.79 39.05 -14.95
N SER A 2 5.48 37.81 -15.38
CA SER A 2 4.79 36.84 -14.50
C SER A 2 4.95 35.38 -14.95
N THR A 3 6.04 35.08 -15.67
CA THR A 3 6.30 33.73 -16.21
C THR A 3 7.58 33.12 -15.64
N THR A 4 8.46 33.95 -15.08
CA THR A 4 9.74 33.52 -14.51
C THR A 4 9.60 32.91 -13.11
N MET A 5 8.66 33.40 -12.29
CA MET A 5 8.48 32.93 -10.90
C MET A 5 7.94 31.50 -10.79
N THR A 6 7.13 31.03 -11.73
CA THR A 6 6.57 29.67 -11.71
C THR A 6 7.59 28.61 -12.11
N ILE A 7 8.47 28.91 -13.07
CA ILE A 7 9.50 27.95 -13.52
C ILE A 7 10.54 27.75 -12.41
N GLU A 8 10.95 28.83 -11.74
CA GLU A 8 11.96 28.79 -10.69
C GLU A 8 11.48 27.96 -9.48
N GLN A 9 10.26 28.17 -8.99
CA GLN A 9 9.68 27.37 -7.90
C GLN A 9 9.55 25.88 -8.27
N THR A 10 9.17 25.57 -9.50
CA THR A 10 9.06 24.16 -9.96
C THR A 10 10.45 23.49 -10.00
N THR A 11 11.47 24.22 -10.44
CA THR A 11 12.86 23.71 -10.50
C THR A 11 13.52 23.60 -9.12
N VAL A 12 13.27 24.53 -8.20
CA VAL A 12 13.79 24.47 -6.84
C VAL A 12 13.14 23.32 -6.06
N GLN A 13 11.83 23.09 -6.22
CA GLN A 13 11.11 22.02 -5.54
C GLN A 13 11.45 20.62 -6.07
N ALA A 14 11.76 20.50 -7.36
CA ALA A 14 12.31 19.26 -7.93
C ALA A 14 13.73 18.96 -7.43
N SER A 15 14.53 20.00 -7.15
CA SER A 15 15.92 19.86 -6.67
C SER A 15 16.03 19.39 -5.20
N THR A 16 14.94 19.47 -4.43
CA THR A 16 14.89 19.09 -3.01
C THR A 16 14.36 17.67 -2.75
N LEU A 17 14.09 16.88 -3.79
CA LEU A 17 13.84 15.45 -3.62
C LEU A 17 15.13 14.79 -3.13
N SER A 18 15.24 14.62 -1.80
CA SER A 18 16.31 13.86 -1.15
C SER A 18 16.57 12.56 -1.92
N LYS A 19 17.79 12.40 -2.44
CA LYS A 19 18.20 11.26 -3.27
C LYS A 19 18.12 9.91 -2.52
N SER A 20 17.99 9.89 -1.20
CA SER A 20 17.81 8.68 -0.41
C SER A 20 16.76 8.87 0.68
N ARG A 21 15.65 8.13 0.60
CA ARG A 21 14.67 8.03 1.66
C ARG A 21 15.22 7.14 2.78
N GLU A 22 15.02 7.53 4.04
CA GLU A 22 15.42 6.72 5.18
C GLU A 22 14.69 5.38 5.21
N ALA A 23 15.39 4.34 5.67
CA ALA A 23 14.77 3.04 5.93
C ALA A 23 13.72 3.16 7.05
N ASN A 24 12.57 2.51 6.85
CA ASN A 24 11.60 2.25 7.90
C ASN A 24 12.00 0.94 8.60
N TRP A 25 12.89 1.04 9.59
CA TRP A 25 13.43 -0.13 10.29
C TRP A 25 12.37 -1.06 10.89
N PRO A 26 11.27 -0.58 11.51
CA PRO A 26 10.17 -1.45 11.93
C PRO A 26 9.59 -2.27 10.77
N ALA A 27 9.33 -1.64 9.62
CA ALA A 27 8.85 -2.35 8.44
C ALA A 27 9.90 -3.35 7.92
N VAL A 28 11.18 -2.96 7.85
CA VAL A 28 12.29 -3.83 7.44
C VAL A 28 12.34 -5.09 8.30
N LEU A 29 12.36 -4.94 9.62
CA LEU A 29 12.42 -6.08 10.56
C LEU A 29 11.16 -6.96 10.46
N PHE A 30 9.98 -6.35 10.33
CA PHE A 30 8.73 -7.08 10.12
C PHE A 30 8.79 -7.90 8.84
N PHE A 31 9.21 -7.31 7.71
CA PHE A 31 9.32 -8.02 6.44
C PHE A 31 10.36 -9.14 6.49
N ILE A 32 11.53 -8.92 7.11
CA ILE A 32 12.51 -9.99 7.31
C ILE A 32 11.89 -11.15 8.10
N HIS A 33 11.20 -10.85 9.20
CA HIS A 33 10.56 -11.86 10.04
C HIS A 33 9.53 -12.70 9.27
N ILE A 34 8.61 -12.07 8.54
CA ILE A 34 7.59 -12.82 7.78
C ILE A 34 8.20 -13.65 6.64
N HIS A 35 9.29 -13.19 6.00
CA HIS A 35 9.93 -13.96 4.94
C HIS A 35 10.65 -15.19 5.50
N LEU A 36 11.31 -15.08 6.66
CA LEU A 36 11.91 -16.23 7.34
C LEU A 36 10.84 -17.26 7.74
N LEU A 37 9.73 -16.80 8.30
CA LEU A 37 8.58 -17.67 8.62
C LEU A 37 7.97 -18.29 7.36
N SER A 38 7.92 -17.57 6.25
CA SER A 38 7.38 -18.08 4.98
C SER A 38 8.27 -19.19 4.41
N VAL A 39 9.60 -19.04 4.47
CA VAL A 39 10.52 -20.10 4.04
C VAL A 39 10.32 -21.37 4.87
N TYR A 40 10.20 -21.23 6.20
CA TYR A 40 9.89 -22.36 7.07
C TYR A 40 8.49 -22.94 6.80
N GLY A 41 7.50 -22.08 6.54
CA GLY A 41 6.14 -22.49 6.19
C GLY A 41 6.07 -23.27 4.87
N ILE A 42 6.89 -22.91 3.88
CA ILE A 42 7.02 -23.67 2.63
C ILE A 42 7.57 -25.07 2.92
N TRP A 43 8.57 -25.20 3.78
CA TRP A 43 9.07 -26.52 4.19
C TRP A 43 7.95 -27.35 4.84
N LEU A 44 7.23 -26.77 5.81
CA LEU A 44 6.08 -27.45 6.44
C LEU A 44 5.01 -27.85 5.42
N LEU A 45 4.75 -27.00 4.41
CA LEU A 45 3.75 -27.26 3.38
C LEU A 45 4.02 -28.54 2.60
N PHE A 46 5.30 -28.83 2.31
CA PHE A 46 5.69 -30.01 1.52
C PHE A 46 5.85 -31.28 2.34
N PHE A 47 6.29 -31.16 3.60
CA PHE A 47 6.72 -32.32 4.38
C PHE A 47 5.80 -32.69 5.54
N GLU A 48 5.02 -31.75 6.08
CA GLU A 48 4.30 -31.93 7.36
C GLU A 48 2.81 -31.56 7.29
N ALA A 49 2.42 -30.68 6.37
CA ALA A 49 1.08 -30.10 6.36
C ALA A 49 -0.01 -31.11 5.98
N LYS A 50 -1.07 -31.17 6.78
CA LYS A 50 -2.28 -31.92 6.46
C LYS A 50 -3.07 -31.21 5.37
N LEU A 51 -3.77 -31.98 4.54
CA LEU A 51 -4.62 -31.43 3.47
C LEU A 51 -5.59 -30.36 3.99
N LEU A 52 -6.24 -30.58 5.15
CA LEU A 52 -7.14 -29.59 5.75
C LEU A 52 -6.44 -28.26 6.08
N THR A 53 -5.18 -28.30 6.54
CA THR A 53 -4.38 -27.09 6.80
C THR A 53 -4.11 -26.34 5.50
N VAL A 54 -3.80 -27.06 4.41
CA VAL A 54 -3.57 -26.46 3.09
C VAL A 54 -4.85 -25.82 2.55
N LEU A 55 -5.98 -26.53 2.63
CA LEU A 55 -7.28 -25.98 2.21
C LEU A 55 -7.67 -24.75 3.03
N PHE A 56 -7.41 -24.77 4.33
CA PHE A 56 -7.66 -23.63 5.21
C PHE A 56 -6.76 -22.43 4.85
N LEU A 57 -5.48 -22.65 4.54
CA LEU A 57 -4.58 -21.61 4.04
C LEU A 57 -5.08 -21.00 2.74
N VAL A 58 -5.49 -21.82 1.76
CA VAL A 58 -6.05 -21.35 0.48
C VAL A 58 -7.33 -20.56 0.71
N PHE A 59 -8.21 -21.02 1.61
CA PHE A 59 -9.43 -20.31 1.96
C PHE A 59 -9.12 -18.94 2.58
N LEU A 60 -8.26 -18.87 3.60
CA LEU A 60 -7.90 -17.61 4.26
C LEU A 60 -7.24 -16.61 3.31
N THR A 61 -6.29 -17.07 2.49
CA THR A 61 -5.60 -16.21 1.51
C THR A 61 -6.56 -15.70 0.43
N SER A 62 -7.53 -16.51 0.02
CA SER A 62 -8.57 -16.11 -0.94
C SER A 62 -9.47 -15.03 -0.37
N ILE A 63 -10.01 -15.20 0.84
CA ILE A 63 -10.86 -14.18 1.46
C ILE A 63 -10.08 -12.90 1.77
N ALA A 64 -8.82 -13.00 2.21
CA ALA A 64 -7.96 -11.83 2.41
C ALA A 64 -7.75 -11.05 1.10
N THR A 65 -7.53 -11.76 0.00
CA THR A 65 -7.40 -11.16 -1.34
C THR A 65 -8.69 -10.44 -1.75
N LEU A 66 -9.87 -10.99 -1.44
CA LEU A 66 -11.14 -10.30 -1.66
C LEU A 66 -11.25 -9.02 -0.83
N GLY A 67 -10.87 -9.07 0.45
CA GLY A 67 -10.82 -7.89 1.33
C GLY A 67 -10.05 -6.71 0.70
N VAL A 68 -8.89 -6.98 0.09
CA VAL A 68 -8.10 -5.97 -0.60
C VAL A 68 -8.73 -5.56 -1.93
N THR A 69 -9.03 -6.54 -2.79
CA THR A 69 -9.35 -6.28 -4.20
C THR A 69 -10.75 -5.74 -4.42
N ILE A 70 -11.76 -6.28 -3.74
CA ILE A 70 -13.13 -5.79 -3.84
C ILE A 70 -13.43 -4.78 -2.72
N GLY A 71 -12.85 -4.94 -1.53
CA GLY A 71 -12.94 -3.97 -0.45
C GLY A 71 -12.02 -2.76 -0.65
N SER A 72 -10.83 -2.75 -0.05
CA SER A 72 -9.97 -1.55 0.06
C SER A 72 -9.73 -0.86 -1.28
N HIS A 73 -9.57 -1.63 -2.35
CA HIS A 73 -9.34 -1.11 -3.69
C HIS A 73 -10.62 -0.57 -4.36
N ARG A 74 -11.61 -1.44 -4.63
CA ARG A 74 -12.76 -1.07 -5.48
C ARG A 74 -13.86 -0.33 -4.72
N LEU A 75 -14.14 -0.73 -3.49
CA LEU A 75 -15.17 -0.13 -2.65
C LEU A 75 -14.68 1.18 -2.04
N TRP A 76 -13.60 1.15 -1.26
CA TRP A 76 -13.18 2.33 -0.49
C TRP A 76 -12.28 3.27 -1.29
N ALA A 77 -11.26 2.78 -2.00
CA ALA A 77 -10.34 3.68 -2.70
C ALA A 77 -10.95 4.29 -3.97
N HIS A 78 -11.67 3.51 -4.77
CA HIS A 78 -12.24 3.95 -6.05
C HIS A 78 -13.76 4.18 -6.04
N GLN A 79 -14.47 3.83 -4.96
CA GLN A 79 -15.93 4.04 -4.86
C GLN A 79 -16.73 3.50 -6.07
N THR A 80 -16.28 2.39 -6.66
CA THR A 80 -16.86 1.86 -7.91
C THR A 80 -18.24 1.24 -7.74
N TYR A 81 -18.64 0.96 -6.49
CA TYR A 81 -19.95 0.43 -6.14
C TYR A 81 -20.33 0.79 -4.71
N LYS A 82 -21.61 0.64 -4.38
CA LYS A 82 -22.13 0.75 -3.01
C LYS A 82 -22.37 -0.64 -2.44
N ALA A 83 -21.99 -0.86 -1.19
CA ALA A 83 -22.15 -2.13 -0.49
C ALA A 83 -23.12 -1.99 0.70
N SER A 84 -23.86 -3.04 1.01
CA SER A 84 -24.64 -3.11 2.24
C SER A 84 -23.72 -3.12 3.47
N THR A 85 -24.22 -2.71 4.63
CA THR A 85 -23.45 -2.70 5.88
C THR A 85 -22.85 -4.07 6.21
N ALA A 86 -23.62 -5.14 5.99
CA ALA A 86 -23.13 -6.51 6.21
C ALA A 86 -21.93 -6.85 5.31
N LEU A 87 -21.99 -6.50 4.03
CA LEU A 87 -20.87 -6.72 3.10
C LEU A 87 -19.66 -5.86 3.47
N ARG A 88 -19.87 -4.60 3.86
CA ARG A 88 -18.79 -3.70 4.32
C ARG A 88 -18.05 -4.27 5.53
N ILE A 89 -18.79 -4.76 6.53
CA ILE A 89 -18.21 -5.41 7.71
C ILE A 89 -17.43 -6.66 7.31
N ALA A 90 -17.99 -7.51 6.44
CA ALA A 90 -17.30 -8.71 5.96
C ALA A 90 -15.99 -8.36 5.25
N LEU A 91 -16.00 -7.40 4.33
CA LEU A 91 -14.81 -6.96 3.60
C LEU A 91 -13.77 -6.31 4.52
N MET A 92 -14.20 -5.61 5.55
CA MET A 92 -13.30 -5.03 6.56
C MET A 92 -12.58 -6.13 7.34
N LEU A 93 -13.29 -7.16 7.79
CA LEU A 93 -12.69 -8.31 8.47
C LEU A 93 -11.73 -9.07 7.54
N PHE A 94 -12.11 -9.23 6.27
CA PHE A 94 -11.26 -9.88 5.27
C PHE A 94 -9.99 -9.08 5.00
N GLN A 95 -10.05 -7.75 4.91
CA GLN A 95 -8.87 -6.89 4.76
C GLN A 95 -7.92 -7.03 5.95
N THR A 96 -8.44 -7.15 7.18
CA THR A 96 -7.62 -7.34 8.38
C THR A 96 -6.74 -8.60 8.27
N LEU A 97 -7.24 -9.67 7.63
CA LEU A 97 -6.46 -10.89 7.38
C LEU A 97 -5.29 -10.67 6.41
N ALA A 98 -5.37 -9.67 5.53
CA ALA A 98 -4.30 -9.37 4.56
C ALA A 98 -3.07 -8.70 5.21
N GLY A 99 -3.21 -8.12 6.40
CA GLY A 99 -2.09 -7.52 7.12
C GLY A 99 -1.45 -6.30 6.44
N HIS A 100 -2.20 -5.57 5.59
CA HIS A 100 -1.68 -4.44 4.80
C HIS A 100 -1.79 -3.06 5.49
N GLY A 101 -2.05 -3.04 6.81
CA GLY A 101 -2.36 -1.82 7.57
C GLY A 101 -3.86 -1.51 7.61
N SER A 102 -4.21 -0.34 8.14
CA SER A 102 -5.60 0.09 8.22
C SER A 102 -6.19 0.33 6.82
N ILE A 103 -7.52 0.21 6.68
CA ILE A 103 -8.22 0.58 5.43
C ILE A 103 -7.94 2.03 5.08
N TYR A 104 -7.95 2.93 6.07
CA TYR A 104 -7.69 4.35 5.88
C TYR A 104 -6.32 4.60 5.25
N ASP A 105 -5.25 4.05 5.83
CA ASP A 105 -3.89 4.22 5.33
C ASP A 105 -3.74 3.60 3.94
N TRP A 106 -4.33 2.42 3.72
CA TRP A 106 -4.27 1.75 2.43
C TRP A 106 -4.93 2.60 1.34
N VAL A 107 -6.13 3.12 1.60
CA VAL A 107 -6.88 3.96 0.66
C VAL A 107 -6.14 5.25 0.38
N GLN A 108 -5.63 5.94 1.41
CA GLN A 108 -4.90 7.19 1.25
C GLN A 108 -3.63 6.99 0.40
N ASN A 109 -2.85 5.95 0.69
CA ASN A 109 -1.65 5.64 -0.10
C ASN A 109 -1.99 5.26 -1.55
N HIS A 110 -3.09 4.52 -1.76
CA HIS A 110 -3.54 4.12 -3.10
C HIS A 110 -4.04 5.31 -3.92
N ARG A 111 -4.81 6.21 -3.32
CA ARG A 111 -5.23 7.47 -3.96
C ARG A 111 -4.04 8.36 -4.26
N PHE A 112 -3.08 8.46 -3.34
CA PHE A 112 -1.82 9.17 -3.56
C PHE A 112 -1.04 8.60 -4.76
N HIS A 113 -0.91 7.27 -4.84
CA HIS A 113 -0.29 6.59 -5.98
C HIS A 113 -0.95 6.98 -7.30
N HIS A 114 -2.29 6.93 -7.37
CA HIS A 114 -3.03 7.28 -8.59
C HIS A 114 -2.92 8.77 -8.96
N ALA A 115 -2.95 9.67 -7.98
CA ALA A 115 -2.83 11.11 -8.20
C ALA A 115 -1.49 11.51 -8.83
N TYR A 116 -0.42 10.78 -8.48
CA TYR A 116 0.95 11.07 -8.94
C TYR A 116 1.51 9.98 -9.86
N PHE A 117 0.67 9.12 -10.44
CA PHE A 117 1.08 7.94 -11.20
C PHE A 117 2.11 8.28 -12.29
N LYS A 118 3.20 7.51 -12.34
CA LYS A 118 4.33 7.72 -13.28
C LYS A 118 4.97 9.12 -13.18
N THR A 119 4.96 9.71 -11.99
CA THR A 119 5.80 10.87 -11.66
C THR A 119 6.87 10.48 -10.65
N ASP A 120 7.91 11.28 -10.53
CA ASP A 120 9.01 10.98 -9.59
C ASP A 120 8.55 11.04 -8.11
N THR A 121 7.47 11.79 -7.88
CA THR A 121 6.75 11.94 -6.62
C THR A 121 6.03 10.66 -6.19
N ASP A 122 5.64 9.79 -7.13
CA ASP A 122 5.00 8.51 -6.81
C ASP A 122 5.98 7.58 -6.08
N PRO A 123 5.71 7.25 -4.82
CA PRO A 123 6.59 6.37 -4.06
C PRO A 123 6.55 4.93 -4.58
N TYR A 124 5.53 4.56 -5.37
CA TYR A 124 5.31 3.22 -5.95
C TYR A 124 5.64 3.15 -7.46
N ASP A 125 6.36 4.15 -7.99
CA ASP A 125 6.67 4.22 -9.41
C ASP A 125 7.47 3.01 -9.91
N ILE A 126 6.83 2.22 -10.77
CA ILE A 126 7.41 1.01 -11.37
C ILE A 126 8.59 1.29 -12.30
N ARG A 127 8.74 2.53 -12.81
CA ARG A 127 9.87 2.92 -13.68
C ARG A 127 11.21 2.86 -12.95
N LYS A 128 11.20 2.92 -11.61
CA LYS A 128 12.38 2.77 -10.74
C LYS A 128 12.88 1.32 -10.65
N GLY A 129 12.21 0.37 -11.33
CA GLY A 129 12.63 -1.02 -11.47
C GLY A 129 11.94 -2.00 -10.51
N PHE A 130 12.05 -3.29 -10.80
CA PHE A 130 11.34 -4.35 -10.09
C PHE A 130 11.66 -4.38 -8.58
N LEU A 131 12.93 -4.36 -8.20
CA LEU A 131 13.34 -4.43 -6.78
C LEU A 131 12.84 -3.22 -6.00
N TYR A 132 12.82 -2.04 -6.64
CA TYR A 132 12.26 -0.85 -6.02
C TYR A 132 10.77 -1.05 -5.77
N ALA A 133 10.00 -1.33 -6.83
CA ALA A 133 8.55 -1.49 -6.79
C ALA A 133 8.10 -2.56 -5.78
N HIS A 134 8.82 -3.69 -5.74
CA HIS A 134 8.47 -4.85 -4.95
C HIS A 134 8.88 -4.75 -3.47
N PHE A 135 10.08 -4.22 -3.19
CA PHE A 135 10.58 -4.14 -1.82
C PHE A 135 10.69 -2.70 -1.31
N THR A 136 11.42 -1.86 -2.04
CA THR A 136 11.84 -0.53 -1.52
C THR A 136 10.65 0.38 -1.19
N THR A 137 9.56 0.29 -1.96
CA THR A 137 8.33 1.06 -1.73
C THR A 137 7.77 0.91 -0.30
N ARG A 138 7.92 -0.26 0.30
CA ARG A 138 7.44 -0.60 1.65
C ARG A 138 8.50 -0.47 2.74
N LEU A 139 9.77 -0.42 2.37
CA LEU A 139 10.90 -0.43 3.30
C LEU A 139 11.46 0.96 3.61
N GLN A 140 11.00 2.00 2.91
CA GLN A 140 11.45 3.38 3.11
C GLN A 140 10.31 4.28 3.59
N LYS A 141 10.64 5.26 4.46
CA LYS A 141 9.71 6.33 4.85
C LYS A 141 9.45 7.26 3.67
N LEU A 142 8.28 7.86 3.55
CA LEU A 142 8.06 8.90 2.52
C LEU A 142 8.96 10.12 2.83
N SER A 143 9.35 10.86 1.79
CA SER A 143 10.00 12.17 1.99
C SER A 143 9.01 13.17 2.58
N GLU A 144 9.49 14.22 3.26
CA GLU A 144 8.62 15.28 3.81
C GLU A 144 7.71 15.89 2.74
N TYR A 145 8.24 16.10 1.53
CA TYR A 145 7.45 16.57 0.40
C TYR A 145 6.33 15.58 0.03
N GLN A 146 6.62 14.29 -0.06
CA GLN A 146 5.61 13.27 -0.33
C GLN A 146 4.56 13.17 0.78
N GLU A 147 4.96 13.28 2.06
CA GLU A 147 4.01 13.31 3.18
C GLU A 147 3.09 14.53 3.09
N SER A 148 3.63 15.70 2.75
CA SER A 148 2.81 16.91 2.57
C SER A 148 1.75 16.72 1.47
N LEU A 149 2.11 16.12 0.34
CA LEU A 149 1.18 15.85 -0.75
C LEU A 149 0.19 14.75 -0.40
N LYS A 150 0.63 13.69 0.27
CA LYS A 150 -0.25 12.62 0.76
C LYS A 150 -1.29 13.16 1.73
N SER A 151 -0.91 14.10 2.60
CA SER A 151 -1.84 14.74 3.54
C SER A 151 -2.91 15.60 2.86
N SER A 152 -2.66 16.04 1.61
CA SER A 152 -3.63 16.80 0.81
C SER A 152 -4.64 15.92 0.06
N ILE A 153 -4.50 14.59 0.13
CA ILE A 153 -5.45 13.66 -0.50
C ILE A 153 -6.78 13.74 0.25
N ASP A 154 -7.87 13.93 -0.50
CA ASP A 154 -9.22 13.92 0.06
C ASP A 154 -9.58 12.52 0.58
N MET A 155 -9.92 12.48 1.86
CA MET A 155 -10.33 11.30 2.62
C MET A 155 -11.70 11.49 3.30
N THR A 156 -12.41 12.59 2.98
CA THR A 156 -13.66 12.99 3.65
C THR A 156 -14.73 11.90 3.58
N ASP A 157 -14.75 11.12 2.51
CA ASP A 157 -15.69 10.02 2.33
C ASP A 157 -15.39 8.84 3.26
N ILE A 158 -14.11 8.53 3.51
CA ILE A 158 -13.70 7.45 4.41
C ILE A 158 -13.90 7.88 5.87
N GLU A 159 -13.70 9.15 6.19
CA GLU A 159 -13.91 9.70 7.54
C GLU A 159 -15.39 9.70 7.95
N LYS A 160 -16.30 9.67 6.98
CA LYS A 160 -17.76 9.62 7.18
C LYS A 160 -18.34 8.22 7.03
N ASP A 161 -17.51 7.21 6.75
CA ASP A 161 -17.91 5.82 6.48
C ASP A 161 -18.25 5.01 7.74
#